data_AF-A0A7Y4MV99-F1
#
_entry.id   AF-A0A7Y4MV99-F1
#
_cell.length_a   1.000
_cell.length_b   1.000
_cell.length_c   1.000
_cell.angle_alpha   90.00
_cell.angle_beta   90.00
_cell.angle_gamma   90.00
#
_symmetry.space_group_name_H-M   'P 1'
#
loop_
_entity.id
_entity.type
_entity.pdbx_description
1 polymer ?
#
loop_
_entity_poly.entity_id
_entity_poly.type
_entity_poly.pdbx_seq_one_letter_code
_entity_poly.pdbx_strand_id
1 'polypeptide(L)'
;VPIPYPNVAQSSDTDKGTKKVSVAGNPVCVKDSSFKMSTGDEAGTAGGGVVSGKTKGKAEFVNFSFDVKFEGKNVARAFDLMLHNDKNTPPFPVMQGPVIAMGGNEGKPKCLVCEKEV
;
A
#
# COMPACT_ATOMS: atom_id res chain seq x y z
N VAL A 1 -16.61 18.56 -19.82
CA VAL A 1 -16.19 18.52 -18.40
C VAL A 1 -15.29 17.30 -18.22
N PRO A 2 -14.09 17.40 -17.64
CA PRO A 2 -13.26 16.24 -17.34
C PRO A 2 -14.02 15.28 -16.41
N ILE A 3 -14.13 14.00 -16.77
CA ILE A 3 -14.75 12.98 -15.93
C ILE A 3 -13.63 12.28 -15.17
N PRO A 4 -13.53 12.44 -13.84
CA PRO A 4 -12.56 11.68 -13.06
C PRO A 4 -13.00 10.22 -12.99
N TYR A 5 -12.11 9.31 -13.36
CA TYR A 5 -12.32 7.88 -13.16
C TYR A 5 -11.64 7.42 -11.86
N PRO A 6 -12.28 6.57 -11.05
CA PRO A 6 -11.64 6.00 -9.88
C PRO A 6 -10.52 5.05 -10.30
N ASN A 7 -9.41 5.06 -9.57
CA ASN A 7 -8.34 4.07 -9.74
C ASN A 7 -8.05 3.41 -8.38
N VAL A 8 -8.08 2.08 -8.36
CA VAL A 8 -7.97 1.27 -7.15
C VAL A 8 -6.78 0.32 -7.27
N ALA A 9 -5.99 0.22 -6.21
CA ALA A 9 -4.92 -0.76 -6.05
C ALA A 9 -4.98 -1.33 -4.63
N GLN A 10 -4.57 -2.59 -4.45
CA GLN A 10 -4.77 -3.35 -3.20
C GLN A 10 -3.46 -3.90 -2.64
N SER A 11 -3.32 -3.87 -1.30
CA SER A 11 -2.15 -4.45 -0.61
C SER A 11 -2.08 -5.96 -0.67
N SER A 12 -3.19 -6.65 -0.95
CA SER A 12 -3.21 -8.09 -1.26
C SER A 12 -2.34 -8.45 -2.47
N ASP A 13 -2.12 -7.51 -3.38
CA ASP A 13 -1.26 -7.67 -4.55
C ASP A 13 0.11 -6.97 -4.39
N THR A 14 0.61 -6.94 -3.15
CA THR A 14 1.95 -6.41 -2.87
C THR A 14 3.01 -7.22 -3.61
N ASP A 15 3.87 -6.51 -4.33
CA ASP A 15 5.14 -7.00 -4.85
C ASP A 15 6.29 -6.39 -4.04
N LYS A 16 7.38 -7.16 -3.91
CA LYS A 16 8.59 -6.77 -3.18
C LYS A 16 8.32 -6.34 -1.72
N GLY A 17 7.41 -7.04 -1.04
CA GLY A 17 7.31 -6.95 0.42
C GLY A 17 8.56 -7.48 1.13
N THR A 18 8.63 -7.31 2.44
CA THR A 18 9.66 -7.91 3.29
C THR A 18 9.68 -9.44 3.17
N LYS A 19 10.84 -10.05 3.42
CA LYS A 19 11.04 -11.52 3.34
C LYS A 19 11.20 -12.18 4.70
N LYS A 20 11.71 -11.43 5.69
CA LYS A 20 12.08 -11.90 7.03
C LYS A 20 11.21 -11.27 8.12
N VAL A 21 10.69 -10.07 7.87
CA VAL A 21 9.80 -9.37 8.82
C VAL A 21 8.35 -9.57 8.39
N SER A 22 7.47 -9.90 9.34
CA SER A 22 6.03 -9.96 9.13
C SER A 22 5.29 -9.25 10.26
N VAL A 23 4.09 -8.76 9.94
CA VAL A 23 3.13 -8.18 10.90
C VAL A 23 1.81 -8.90 10.70
N ALA A 24 1.25 -9.48 11.76
CA ALA A 24 0.05 -10.33 11.69
C ALA A 24 0.17 -11.42 10.59
N GLY A 25 1.35 -12.06 10.49
CA GLY A 25 1.61 -13.11 9.50
C GLY A 25 1.83 -12.64 8.06
N ASN A 26 1.69 -11.34 7.78
CA ASN A 26 1.81 -10.79 6.42
C ASN A 26 3.15 -10.06 6.22
N PRO A 27 3.73 -10.11 5.00
CA PRO A 27 4.87 -9.27 4.66
C PRO A 27 4.48 -7.79 4.67
N VAL A 28 5.46 -6.93 4.95
CA VAL A 28 5.27 -5.49 5.14
C VAL A 28 5.75 -4.75 3.89
N CYS A 29 5.00 -3.72 3.48
CA CYS A 29 5.42 -2.81 2.41
C CYS A 29 6.57 -1.89 2.87
N VAL A 30 7.60 -1.78 2.05
CA VAL A 30 8.78 -0.94 2.25
C VAL A 30 9.04 -0.06 1.03
N LYS A 31 10.07 0.78 1.07
CA LYS A 31 10.41 1.77 0.01
C LYS A 31 10.35 1.25 -1.44
N ASP A 32 10.69 -0.01 -1.67
CA ASP A 32 10.74 -0.62 -3.01
C ASP A 32 9.49 -1.45 -3.34
N SER A 33 8.51 -1.51 -2.45
CA SER A 33 7.27 -2.26 -2.64
C SER A 33 6.31 -1.50 -3.55
N SER A 34 5.43 -2.26 -4.21
CA SER A 34 4.38 -1.72 -5.08
C SER A 34 3.18 -2.65 -5.07
N PHE A 35 2.01 -2.15 -5.46
CA PHE A 35 0.88 -3.02 -5.79
C PHE A 35 0.90 -3.29 -7.29
N LYS A 36 0.90 -4.57 -7.72
CA LYS A 36 1.27 -4.90 -9.12
C LYS A 36 0.31 -4.32 -10.14
N MET A 37 -0.97 -4.18 -9.79
CA MET A 37 -1.98 -3.64 -10.69
C MET A 37 -2.92 -2.66 -9.99
N SER A 38 -3.19 -1.57 -10.68
CA SER A 38 -4.18 -0.55 -10.36
C SER A 38 -5.18 -0.46 -11.51
N THR A 39 -6.48 -0.40 -11.23
CA THR A 39 -7.57 -0.49 -12.23
C THR A 39 -8.72 0.47 -11.93
N GLY A 40 -9.60 0.70 -12.90
CA GLY A 40 -10.83 1.50 -12.80
C GLY A 40 -10.86 2.73 -13.71
N ASP A 41 -9.70 3.17 -14.21
CA ASP A 41 -9.53 4.32 -15.10
C ASP A 41 -9.40 3.96 -16.59
N GLU A 42 -9.62 2.69 -16.96
CA GLU A 42 -9.44 2.19 -18.32
C GLU A 42 -10.46 2.76 -19.33
N ALA A 43 -11.62 3.24 -18.85
CA ALA A 43 -12.62 3.88 -19.69
C ALA A 43 -12.16 5.26 -20.23
N GLY A 44 -11.03 5.78 -19.74
CA GLY A 44 -10.36 6.95 -20.32
C GLY A 44 -9.87 6.68 -21.73
N THR A 45 -10.52 7.26 -22.73
CA THR A 45 -10.28 7.01 -24.16
C THR A 45 -9.09 7.79 -24.77
N ALA A 46 -8.29 8.47 -23.95
CA ALA A 46 -7.17 9.30 -24.41
C ALA A 46 -5.90 8.51 -24.78
N GLY A 47 -6.00 7.20 -25.02
CA GLY A 47 -4.85 6.34 -25.37
C GLY A 47 -3.92 6.00 -24.19
N GLY A 48 -4.38 6.19 -22.95
CA GLY A 48 -3.58 6.04 -21.73
C GLY A 48 -3.01 7.36 -21.21
N GLY A 49 -2.18 7.31 -20.16
CA GLY A 49 -1.54 8.52 -19.64
C GLY A 49 -0.48 9.08 -20.59
N VAL A 50 -0.42 10.41 -20.69
CA VAL A 50 0.46 11.14 -21.64
C VAL A 50 1.93 10.72 -21.55
N VAL A 51 2.39 10.39 -20.35
CA VAL A 51 3.80 10.03 -20.10
C VAL A 51 4.06 8.53 -20.24
N SER A 52 3.15 7.67 -19.78
CA SER A 52 3.39 6.21 -19.77
C SER A 52 2.82 5.46 -20.97
N GLY A 53 1.85 6.03 -21.69
CA GLY A 53 1.09 5.35 -22.75
C GLY A 53 0.23 4.18 -22.26
N LYS A 54 0.00 4.08 -20.94
CA LYS A 54 -0.70 2.96 -20.31
C LYS A 54 -2.07 3.36 -19.79
N THR A 55 -3.00 2.40 -19.83
CA THR A 55 -4.35 2.52 -19.25
C THR A 55 -4.48 1.80 -17.92
N LYS A 56 -3.53 0.91 -17.58
CA LYS A 56 -3.39 0.25 -16.29
C LYS A 56 -1.90 0.03 -16.00
N GLY A 57 -1.54 -0.09 -14.73
CA GLY A 57 -0.17 -0.28 -14.30
C GLY A 57 -0.07 -0.50 -12.80
N LYS A 58 1.15 -0.58 -12.27
CA LYS A 58 1.35 -0.70 -10.83
C LYS A 58 1.03 0.60 -10.09
N ALA A 59 0.75 0.47 -8.80
CA ALA A 59 0.75 1.59 -7.87
C ALA A 59 2.04 1.57 -7.03
N GLU A 60 2.74 2.70 -6.97
CA GLU A 60 4.03 2.85 -6.29
C GLU A 60 3.96 3.92 -5.20
N PHE A 61 4.51 3.62 -4.04
CA PHE A 61 4.61 4.59 -2.96
C PHE A 61 5.63 5.69 -3.29
N VAL A 62 5.31 6.92 -2.90
CA VAL A 62 6.21 8.09 -3.01
C VAL A 62 6.55 8.69 -1.65
N ASN A 63 5.90 8.26 -0.58
CA ASN A 63 6.21 8.63 0.79
C ASN A 63 6.34 7.39 1.67
N PHE A 64 7.13 7.49 2.73
CA PHE A 64 7.44 6.39 3.65
C PHE A 64 7.80 6.96 5.02
N SER A 65 7.94 6.09 6.03
CA SER A 65 8.50 6.47 7.33
C SER A 65 9.91 7.05 7.20
N PHE A 66 10.29 8.03 8.02
CA PHE A 66 11.63 8.65 7.97
C PHE A 66 12.68 7.85 8.76
N ASP A 67 12.26 7.16 9.81
CA ASP A 67 13.10 6.54 10.82
C ASP A 67 12.85 5.03 10.97
N VAL A 68 11.59 4.59 10.91
CA VAL A 68 11.22 3.17 11.01
C VAL A 68 11.56 2.45 9.71
N LYS A 69 12.45 1.46 9.82
CA LYS A 69 12.93 0.66 8.70
C LYS A 69 12.82 -0.83 9.01
N PHE A 70 12.30 -1.60 8.05
CA PHE A 70 12.38 -3.06 8.05
C PHE A 70 13.33 -3.51 6.95
N GLU A 71 14.21 -4.45 7.28
CA GLU A 71 15.25 -4.95 6.35
C GLU A 71 16.12 -3.82 5.76
N GLY A 72 16.34 -2.76 6.55
CA GLY A 72 17.11 -1.57 6.13
C GLY A 72 16.33 -0.60 5.23
N LYS A 73 15.05 -0.85 4.95
CA LYS A 73 14.21 -0.04 4.06
C LYS A 73 13.07 0.61 4.84
N ASN A 74 12.79 1.87 4.52
CA ASN A 74 11.71 2.64 5.14
C ASN A 74 10.36 1.96 4.95
N VAL A 75 9.58 1.88 6.03
CA VAL A 75 8.26 1.23 6.05
C VAL A 75 7.22 2.16 5.42
N ALA A 76 6.36 1.63 4.55
CA ALA A 76 5.18 2.32 4.06
C ALA A 76 4.07 2.27 5.12
N ARG A 77 3.37 3.37 5.32
CA ARG A 77 2.34 3.54 6.37
C ARG A 77 0.98 3.83 5.74
N ALA A 78 -0.07 3.67 6.53
CA ALA A 78 -1.38 4.22 6.18
C ALA A 78 -1.24 5.71 5.84
N PHE A 79 -1.95 6.15 4.80
CA PHE A 79 -1.91 7.51 4.27
C PHE A 79 -0.61 7.97 3.60
N ASP A 80 0.43 7.12 3.49
CA ASP A 80 1.55 7.44 2.62
C ASP A 80 1.06 7.50 1.16
N LEU A 81 1.53 8.52 0.43
CA LEU A 81 1.10 8.80 -0.93
C LEU A 81 1.57 7.72 -1.90
N MET A 82 0.72 7.39 -2.87
CA MET A 82 1.01 6.50 -3.98
C MET A 82 0.70 7.16 -5.32
N LEU A 83 1.46 6.79 -6.34
CA LEU A 83 1.19 7.06 -7.74
C LEU A 83 0.57 5.81 -8.38
N HIS A 84 -0.60 5.95 -9.00
CA HIS A 84 -1.31 4.85 -9.65
C HIS A 84 -1.08 4.83 -11.16
N ASN A 85 -1.36 3.68 -11.78
CA ASN A 85 -1.30 3.45 -13.22
C ASN A 85 0.05 3.89 -13.80
N ASP A 86 1.15 3.34 -13.27
CA ASP A 86 2.51 3.67 -13.71
C ASP A 86 2.80 5.19 -13.74
N LYS A 87 2.38 5.90 -12.69
CA LYS A 87 2.59 7.34 -12.49
C LYS A 87 1.75 8.24 -13.39
N ASN A 88 0.62 7.75 -13.88
CA ASN A 88 -0.34 8.56 -14.63
C ASN A 88 -1.32 9.34 -13.77
N THR A 89 -1.63 8.83 -12.58
CA THR A 89 -2.62 9.46 -11.69
C THR A 89 -1.91 10.35 -10.68
N PRO A 90 -2.45 11.54 -10.34
CA PRO A 90 -1.93 12.35 -9.25
C PRO A 90 -1.77 11.55 -7.95
N PRO A 91 -0.78 11.89 -7.10
CA PRO A 91 -0.55 11.18 -5.85
C PRO A 91 -1.79 11.14 -4.95
N PHE A 92 -2.12 9.96 -4.43
CA PHE A 92 -3.23 9.77 -3.50
C PHE A 92 -2.80 8.85 -2.34
N PRO A 93 -3.25 9.11 -1.10
CA PRO A 93 -2.86 8.29 0.05
C PRO A 93 -3.38 6.86 -0.06
N VAL A 94 -2.56 5.89 0.38
CA VAL A 94 -3.05 4.53 0.58
C VAL A 94 -4.12 4.51 1.68
N MET A 95 -5.35 4.17 1.31
CA MET A 95 -6.49 4.06 2.22
C MET A 95 -7.09 2.66 2.13
N GLN A 96 -6.58 1.77 2.98
CA GLN A 96 -7.04 0.39 3.08
C GLN A 96 -7.33 0.07 4.54
N GLY A 97 -8.29 -0.82 4.75
CA GLY A 97 -8.68 -1.23 6.10
C GLY A 97 -7.58 -2.01 6.83
N PRO A 98 -7.51 -1.93 8.16
CA PRO A 98 -8.24 -0.99 9.02
C PRO A 98 -7.58 0.41 9.01
N VAL A 99 -8.35 1.45 8.66
CA VAL A 99 -7.88 2.85 8.57
C VAL A 99 -7.49 3.43 9.93
N ILE A 100 -8.06 2.87 11.00
CA ILE A 100 -7.70 3.11 12.40
C ILE A 100 -7.19 1.78 12.94
N ALA A 101 -5.94 1.73 13.39
CA ALA A 101 -5.43 0.59 14.13
C ALA A 101 -6.20 0.50 15.46
N MET A 102 -7.25 -0.32 15.50
CA MET A 102 -7.82 -0.74 16.76
C MET A 102 -6.75 -1.61 17.42
N GLY A 103 -6.20 -1.16 18.55
CA GLY A 103 -5.15 -1.84 19.31
C GLY A 103 -5.63 -3.14 19.97
N GLY A 104 -6.33 -3.98 19.23
CA GLY A 104 -6.68 -5.34 19.62
C GLY A 104 -5.68 -6.30 18.99
N ASN A 105 -5.00 -7.09 19.81
CA ASN A 105 -4.43 -8.33 19.31
C ASN A 105 -5.57 -9.16 18.71
N GLU A 106 -5.30 -9.96 17.68
CA GLU A 106 -6.23 -10.97 17.13
C GLU A 106 -6.54 -12.11 18.12
N GLY A 107 -6.19 -11.94 19.40
CA GLY A 107 -6.43 -12.87 20.50
C GLY A 107 -6.44 -12.15 21.84
N LYS A 108 -6.90 -12.85 22.89
CA LYS A 108 -6.90 -12.32 24.25
C LYS A 108 -5.48 -11.89 24.65
N PRO A 109 -5.31 -10.73 25.29
CA PRO A 109 -3.99 -10.24 25.71
C PRO A 109 -3.29 -11.33 26.54
N LYS A 110 -2.01 -11.62 26.25
CA LYS A 110 -1.21 -12.53 27.07
C LYS A 110 -0.27 -11.72 27.95
N CYS A 111 -0.12 -12.13 29.20
CA CYS A 111 0.86 -11.56 30.11
C CYS A 111 2.28 -11.84 29.60
N LEU A 112 3.09 -10.80 29.39
CA LEU A 112 4.47 -10.94 28.92
C LEU A 112 5.41 -11.65 29.92
N VAL A 113 4.96 -11.85 31.17
CA VAL A 113 5.75 -12.48 32.23
C VAL A 113 5.38 -13.95 32.43
N CYS A 114 4.09 -14.28 32.39
CA CYS A 114 3.61 -15.64 32.69
C CYS A 114 2.91 -16.33 31.52
N GLU A 115 2.82 -15.66 30.37
CA GLU A 115 2.25 -16.16 29.10
C GLU A 115 0.79 -16.61 29.14
N LYS A 116 0.12 -16.42 30.29
CA LYS A 116 -1.31 -16.67 30.48
C LYS A 116 -2.14 -15.57 29.84
N GLU A 117 -3.36 -15.92 29.41
CA GLU A 117 -4.38 -14.95 29.00
C GLU A 117 -4.68 -14.00 30.18
N VAL A 118 -4.82 -12.71 29.86
CA VAL A 118 -5.23 -11.62 30.76
C VAL A 118 -6.74 -11.44 30.68
#